data_AF-A0AAE2RIZ1-F1
#
_entry.id   AF-A0AAE2RIZ1-F1
#
_cell.length_a   1.000
_cell.length_b   1.000
_cell.length_c   1.000
_cell.angle_alpha   90.00
_cell.angle_beta   90.00
_cell.angle_gamma   90.00
#
_symmetry.space_group_name_H-M   'P 1'
#
loop_
_entity.id
_entity.type
_entity.pdbx_description
1 polymer ?
#
loop_
_entity_poly.entity_id
_entity_poly.type
_entity_poly.pdbx_seq_one_letter_code
_entity_poly.pdbx_strand_id
1 'polypeptide(L)'
;WLPVAFIVSHQTVRLWAEKFGRHFANDIRRRSAGRLGDKWHFDEVVITIAGKKHWLWRAVDQDGFVLDVLVQSRRDAKAAKRLMRKLLKGQCRAPRVIITDKLRSYGAAKRDIMPGIEHRSHKGLNNRAENSHQPVRRRERIMRRFKSARHRQRFVSIHDPIANLFHIPRHDIPSTHHRELRKTAMQTWYQIAGIQAA
;
A
#
# COMPACT_ATOMS: atom_id res chain seq x y z
N TRP A 1 13.73 -39.76 12.47
CA TRP A 1 12.70 -38.80 12.04
C TRP A 1 13.27 -37.92 10.93
N LEU A 2 13.01 -38.26 9.67
CA LEU A 2 13.37 -37.39 8.55
C LEU A 2 12.39 -36.21 8.52
N PRO A 3 12.84 -34.95 8.40
CA PRO A 3 11.93 -33.83 8.23
C PRO A 3 11.28 -33.98 6.86
N VAL A 4 9.95 -34.07 6.82
CA VAL A 4 9.22 -34.03 5.56
C VAL A 4 9.37 -32.62 4.98
N ALA A 5 10.35 -32.45 4.10
CA ALA A 5 10.53 -31.22 3.36
C ALA A 5 9.52 -31.20 2.21
N PHE A 6 8.39 -30.52 2.42
CA PHE A 6 7.41 -30.30 1.35
C PHE A 6 7.99 -29.30 0.34
N ILE A 7 8.23 -29.75 -0.89
CA ILE A 7 8.63 -28.86 -2.00
C ILE A 7 7.38 -28.16 -2.50
N VAL A 8 7.17 -26.92 -2.05
CA VAL A 8 6.06 -26.08 -2.51
C VAL A 8 6.52 -25.28 -3.72
N SER A 9 5.84 -25.47 -4.86
CA SER A 9 6.13 -24.67 -6.05
C SER A 9 5.74 -23.20 -5.85
N HIS A 10 6.44 -22.28 -6.52
CA HIS A 10 6.07 -20.86 -6.52
C HIS A 10 4.63 -20.63 -7.03
N GLN A 11 4.12 -21.51 -7.90
CA GLN A 11 2.74 -21.45 -8.38
C GLN A 11 1.75 -21.80 -7.27
N THR A 12 2.06 -22.78 -6.43
CA THR A 12 1.24 -23.15 -5.26
C THR A 12 1.17 -21.99 -4.26
N VAL A 13 2.31 -21.37 -3.93
CA VAL A 13 2.36 -20.17 -3.07
C VAL A 13 1.53 -19.03 -3.66
N ARG A 14 1.64 -18.80 -4.97
CA ARG A 14 0.83 -17.79 -5.67
C ARG A 14 -0.66 -18.09 -5.55
N LEU A 15 -1.09 -19.33 -5.78
CA LEU A 15 -2.50 -19.72 -5.69
C LEU A 15 -3.05 -19.54 -4.28
N TRP A 16 -2.27 -19.87 -3.25
CA TRP A 16 -2.64 -19.61 -1.87
C TRP A 16 -2.77 -18.11 -1.58
N ALA A 17 -1.82 -17.29 -2.06
CA ALA A 17 -1.93 -15.83 -1.95
C ALA A 17 -3.17 -15.29 -2.67
N GLU A 18 -3.57 -15.87 -3.81
CA GLU A 18 -4.79 -15.49 -4.52
C GLU A 18 -6.08 -15.94 -3.83
N LYS A 19 -6.05 -17.10 -3.16
CA LYS A 19 -7.16 -17.69 -2.41
C LYS A 19 -7.40 -16.95 -1.09
N PHE A 20 -6.37 -16.81 -0.27
CA PHE A 20 -6.49 -16.30 1.10
C PHE A 20 -6.09 -14.83 1.24
N GLY A 21 -5.16 -14.34 0.41
CA GLY A 21 -4.58 -13.01 0.60
C GLY A 21 -5.60 -11.88 0.53
N ARG A 22 -6.67 -12.03 -0.25
CA ARG A 22 -7.78 -11.05 -0.27
C ARG A 22 -8.52 -10.97 1.07
N HIS A 23 -8.75 -12.11 1.71
CA HIS A 23 -9.40 -12.16 3.02
C HIS A 23 -8.53 -11.46 4.06
N PHE A 24 -7.24 -11.83 4.15
CA PHE A 24 -6.30 -11.22 5.09
C PHE A 24 -6.17 -9.71 4.86
N ALA A 25 -6.00 -9.29 3.61
CA ALA A 25 -5.88 -7.87 3.28
C ALA A 25 -7.14 -7.07 3.65
N ASN A 26 -8.33 -7.65 3.48
CA ASN A 26 -9.58 -7.01 3.87
C ASN A 26 -9.71 -6.92 5.39
N ASP A 27 -9.32 -7.95 6.14
CA ASP A 27 -9.38 -7.88 7.60
C ASP A 27 -8.41 -6.84 8.17
N ILE A 28 -7.18 -6.79 7.65
CA ILE A 28 -6.21 -5.75 8.01
C ILE A 28 -6.78 -4.36 7.72
N ARG A 29 -7.35 -4.14 6.53
CA ARG A 29 -7.97 -2.85 6.17
C ARG A 29 -9.08 -2.47 7.14
N ARG A 30 -9.97 -3.41 7.50
CA ARG A 30 -11.04 -3.13 8.47
C ARG A 30 -10.49 -2.72 9.82
N ARG A 31 -9.45 -3.42 10.32
CA ARG A 31 -8.80 -3.11 11.60
C ARG A 31 -8.03 -1.79 11.59
N SER A 32 -7.51 -1.37 10.44
CA SER A 32 -6.73 -0.13 10.28
C SER A 32 -7.54 1.08 9.80
N ALA A 33 -8.77 0.88 9.31
CA ALA A 33 -9.60 1.96 8.76
C ALA A 33 -9.81 3.07 9.80
N GLY A 34 -9.57 4.32 9.41
CA GLY A 34 -9.71 5.47 10.30
C GLY A 34 -8.58 5.66 11.33
N ARG A 35 -7.71 4.66 11.52
CA ARG A 35 -6.62 4.67 12.52
C ARG A 35 -5.26 5.13 11.98
N LEU A 36 -5.12 5.22 10.66
CA LEU A 36 -3.86 5.63 10.03
C LEU A 36 -3.64 7.15 10.15
N GLY A 37 -2.59 7.70 9.56
CA GLY A 37 -2.33 9.13 9.64
C GLY A 37 -3.30 10.02 8.85
N ASP A 38 -3.44 11.27 9.28
CA ASP A 38 -4.32 12.28 8.67
C ASP A 38 -3.61 13.18 7.63
N LYS A 39 -2.29 13.04 7.50
CA LYS A 39 -1.45 13.73 6.52
C LYS A 39 -1.17 12.79 5.37
N TRP A 40 -1.81 13.03 4.23
CA TRP A 40 -1.77 12.12 3.09
C TRP A 40 -0.79 12.60 2.03
N HIS A 41 0.11 11.73 1.62
CA HIS A 41 1.03 11.93 0.52
C HIS A 41 0.57 11.12 -0.69
N PHE A 42 0.48 11.75 -1.86
CA PHE A 42 0.16 11.09 -3.11
C PHE A 42 1.35 11.15 -4.07
N ASP A 43 1.61 10.02 -4.70
CA ASP A 43 2.63 9.91 -5.74
C ASP A 43 2.24 8.89 -6.79
N GLU A 44 2.84 9.01 -7.97
CA GLU A 44 2.67 8.07 -9.04
C GLU A 44 3.98 7.73 -9.72
N VAL A 45 4.11 6.45 -10.03
CA VAL A 45 5.31 5.94 -10.66
C VAL A 45 4.98 5.24 -11.96
N VAL A 46 5.78 5.52 -13.00
CA VAL A 46 5.67 4.82 -14.28
C VAL A 46 6.13 3.38 -14.12
N ILE A 47 5.35 2.48 -14.70
CA ILE A 47 5.59 1.05 -14.70
C ILE A 47 5.35 0.50 -16.10
N THR A 48 6.15 -0.48 -16.51
CA THR A 48 6.01 -1.12 -17.84
C THR A 48 5.43 -2.51 -17.67
N ILE A 49 4.31 -2.78 -18.32
CA ILE A 49 3.63 -4.08 -18.32
C ILE A 49 3.46 -4.51 -19.77
N ALA A 50 4.04 -5.65 -20.15
CA ALA A 50 3.99 -6.17 -21.52
C ALA A 50 4.32 -5.10 -22.58
N GLY A 51 5.37 -4.32 -22.35
CA GLY A 51 5.80 -3.23 -23.26
C GLY A 51 4.97 -1.94 -23.21
N LYS A 52 3.84 -1.92 -22.51
CA LYS A 52 2.97 -0.74 -22.39
C LYS A 52 3.22 0.02 -21.09
N LYS A 53 3.19 1.35 -21.17
CA LYS A 53 3.30 2.24 -19.99
C LYS A 53 1.99 2.23 -19.21
N HIS A 54 2.11 2.08 -17.89
CA HIS A 54 1.07 2.23 -16.91
C HIS A 54 1.57 3.10 -15.75
N TRP A 55 0.67 3.55 -14.90
CA TRP A 55 0.97 4.35 -13.72
C TRP A 55 0.47 3.64 -12.47
N LEU A 56 1.35 3.45 -11.51
CA LEU A 56 1.02 3.00 -10.17
C LEU A 56 0.85 4.23 -9.29
N TRP A 57 -0.40 4.57 -9.03
CA TRP A 57 -0.79 5.64 -8.14
C TRP A 57 -0.81 5.10 -6.71
N ARG A 58 -0.24 5.85 -5.77
CA ARG A 58 -0.14 5.45 -4.38
C ARG A 58 -0.45 6.62 -3.45
N ALA A 59 -1.13 6.30 -2.36
CA ALA A 59 -1.34 7.20 -1.24
C ALA A 59 -0.72 6.57 0.03
N VAL A 60 0.05 7.35 0.77
CA VAL A 60 0.64 6.96 2.06
C VAL A 60 0.40 8.04 3.11
N ASP A 61 0.47 7.69 4.38
CA ASP A 61 0.42 8.69 5.45
C ASP A 61 1.83 9.20 5.84
N GLN A 62 1.88 10.09 6.84
CA GLN A 62 3.13 10.63 7.37
C GLN A 62 4.04 9.53 7.94
N ASP A 63 3.46 8.47 8.48
CA ASP A 63 4.17 7.33 9.10
C ASP A 63 4.52 6.25 8.07
N GLY A 64 4.24 6.48 6.79
CA GLY A 64 4.67 5.65 5.66
C GLY A 64 3.80 4.43 5.44
N PHE A 65 2.67 4.32 6.14
CA PHE A 65 1.70 3.28 5.87
C PHE A 65 1.02 3.56 4.53
N VAL A 66 0.91 2.52 3.70
CA VAL A 66 0.22 2.62 2.42
C VAL A 66 -1.27 2.66 2.66
N LEU A 67 -1.89 3.82 2.43
CA LEU A 67 -3.32 4.00 2.62
C LEU A 67 -4.12 3.39 1.47
N ASP A 68 -3.67 3.64 0.23
CA ASP A 68 -4.27 3.02 -0.94
C ASP A 68 -3.35 3.00 -2.17
N VAL A 69 -3.67 2.12 -3.12
CA VAL A 69 -2.90 1.91 -4.35
C VAL A 69 -3.82 1.60 -5.54
N LEU A 70 -3.47 2.14 -6.71
CA LEU A 70 -4.22 1.92 -7.95
C LEU A 70 -3.32 1.92 -9.20
N VAL A 71 -3.40 0.86 -9.99
CA VAL A 71 -2.76 0.75 -11.30
C VAL A 71 -3.73 1.28 -12.36
N GLN A 72 -3.28 2.26 -13.14
CA GLN A 72 -4.08 2.89 -14.20
C GLN A 72 -3.27 3.03 -15.49
N SER A 73 -3.96 3.07 -16.62
CA SER A 73 -3.35 3.25 -17.95
C SER A 73 -3.14 4.72 -18.33
N ARG A 74 -3.53 5.68 -17.48
CA ARG A 74 -3.44 7.12 -17.75
C ARG A 74 -2.84 7.86 -16.56
N ARG A 75 -2.15 8.97 -16.87
CA ARG A 75 -1.61 9.96 -15.92
C ARG A 75 -2.40 11.27 -15.99
N ASP A 76 -3.67 11.24 -15.59
CA ASP A 76 -4.58 12.38 -15.72
C ASP A 76 -5.35 12.67 -14.42
N ALA A 77 -6.11 13.78 -14.41
CA ALA A 77 -6.91 14.19 -13.26
C ALA A 77 -8.01 13.16 -12.94
N LYS A 78 -8.57 12.47 -13.94
CA LYS A 78 -9.60 11.44 -13.73
C LYS A 78 -9.03 10.25 -12.96
N ALA A 79 -7.81 9.85 -13.28
CA ALA A 79 -7.07 8.80 -12.61
C ALA A 79 -6.72 9.20 -11.15
N ALA A 80 -6.22 10.41 -10.92
CA ALA A 80 -5.97 10.93 -9.57
C ALA A 80 -7.27 10.99 -8.73
N LYS A 81 -8.36 11.50 -9.31
CA LYS A 81 -9.69 11.59 -8.69
C LYS A 81 -10.21 10.21 -8.27
N ARG A 82 -9.97 9.18 -9.08
CA ARG A 82 -10.37 7.80 -8.77
C ARG A 82 -9.63 7.26 -7.54
N LEU A 83 -8.33 7.51 -7.42
CA LEU A 83 -7.57 7.14 -6.22
C LEU A 83 -8.09 7.88 -4.99
N MET A 84 -8.27 9.20 -5.07
CA MET A 84 -8.77 10.02 -3.95
C MET A 84 -10.13 9.55 -3.44
N ARG A 85 -11.10 9.32 -4.35
CA ARG A 85 -12.43 8.80 -3.97
C ARG A 85 -12.37 7.44 -3.30
N LYS A 86 -11.55 6.53 -3.86
CA LYS A 86 -11.39 5.18 -3.29
C LYS A 86 -10.80 5.26 -1.89
N LEU A 87 -9.79 6.11 -1.71
CA LEU A 87 -9.14 6.32 -0.42
C LEU A 87 -10.10 6.91 0.62
N LEU A 88 -10.84 7.97 0.28
CA LEU A 88 -11.83 8.56 1.18
C LEU A 88 -12.89 7.55 1.64
N LYS A 89 -13.41 6.75 0.70
CA LYS A 89 -14.37 5.68 1.01
C LYS A 89 -13.76 4.61 1.93
N GLY A 90 -12.48 4.27 1.74
CA GLY A 90 -11.80 3.26 2.54
C GLY A 90 -11.41 3.74 3.94
N GLN A 91 -11.06 5.03 4.09
CA GLN A 91 -10.65 5.61 5.37
C GLN A 91 -11.82 6.16 6.18
N CYS A 92 -12.98 6.40 5.54
CA CYS A 92 -14.17 7.00 6.15
C CYS A 92 -13.90 8.36 6.84
N ARG A 93 -12.84 9.06 6.44
CA ARG A 93 -12.46 10.38 6.95
C ARG A 93 -11.67 11.17 5.91
N ALA A 94 -11.73 12.49 6.02
CA ALA A 94 -10.88 13.37 5.23
C ALA A 94 -9.49 13.53 5.88
N PRO A 95 -8.45 13.78 5.09
CA PRO A 95 -7.14 14.17 5.63
C PRO A 95 -7.19 15.60 6.16
N ARG A 96 -6.27 15.93 7.06
CA ARG A 96 -5.99 17.31 7.45
C ARG A 96 -5.23 18.06 6.37
N VAL A 97 -4.29 17.40 5.70
CA VAL A 97 -3.47 17.99 4.64
C VAL A 97 -3.10 16.96 3.58
N ILE A 98 -3.04 17.42 2.33
CA ILE A 98 -2.59 16.63 1.18
C ILE A 98 -1.23 17.16 0.72
N ILE A 99 -0.30 16.24 0.51
CA ILE A 99 1.02 16.52 -0.07
C ILE A 99 1.14 15.75 -1.37
N THR A 100 1.55 16.45 -2.43
CA THR A 100 1.80 15.83 -3.73
C THR A 100 3.10 16.35 -4.31
N ASP A 101 3.56 15.72 -5.39
CA ASP A 101 4.53 16.33 -6.30
C ASP A 101 3.90 17.53 -7.08
N LYS A 102 4.56 17.97 -8.15
CA LYS A 102 4.11 19.08 -9.01
C LYS A 102 3.13 18.66 -10.12
N LEU A 103 2.60 17.44 -10.13
CA LEU A 103 1.63 16.99 -11.13
C LEU A 103 0.29 17.73 -10.95
N ARG A 104 -0.07 18.55 -11.95
CA ARG A 104 -1.31 19.34 -11.98
C ARG A 104 -2.59 18.50 -11.81
N SER A 105 -2.56 17.23 -12.19
CA SER A 105 -3.67 16.28 -12.05
C SER A 105 -4.17 16.17 -10.60
N TYR A 106 -3.28 16.23 -9.61
CA TYR A 106 -3.69 16.19 -8.20
C TYR A 106 -4.43 17.45 -7.78
N GLY A 107 -3.93 18.64 -8.16
CA GLY A 107 -4.62 19.90 -7.88
C GLY A 107 -6.01 19.95 -8.49
N ALA A 108 -6.15 19.50 -9.74
CA ALA A 108 -7.46 19.40 -10.40
C ALA A 108 -8.40 18.41 -9.67
N ALA A 109 -7.91 17.20 -9.34
CA ALA A 109 -8.72 16.21 -8.62
C ALA A 109 -9.12 16.68 -7.21
N LYS A 110 -8.21 17.36 -6.51
CA LYS A 110 -8.44 17.91 -5.16
C LYS A 110 -9.53 18.95 -5.17
N ARG A 111 -9.53 19.90 -6.12
CA ARG A 111 -10.56 20.96 -6.20
C ARG A 111 -11.97 20.37 -6.29
N ASP A 112 -12.12 19.24 -6.99
CA ASP A 112 -13.42 18.60 -7.15
C ASP A 112 -13.85 17.74 -5.95
N ILE A 113 -12.90 17.10 -5.25
CA ILE A 113 -13.20 16.06 -4.25
C ILE A 113 -13.05 16.57 -2.81
N MET A 114 -12.12 17.51 -2.59
CA MET A 114 -11.70 18.01 -1.28
C MET A 114 -11.34 19.50 -1.38
N PRO A 115 -12.27 20.39 -1.79
CA PRO A 115 -11.96 21.80 -2.05
C PRO A 115 -11.39 22.54 -0.82
N GLY A 116 -11.85 22.23 0.40
CA GLY A 116 -11.41 22.87 1.64
C GLY A 116 -10.14 22.31 2.28
N ILE A 117 -9.58 21.21 1.77
CA ILE A 117 -8.39 20.59 2.37
C ILE A 117 -7.13 21.37 2.00
N GLU A 118 -6.20 21.54 2.94
CA GLU A 118 -4.91 22.16 2.66
C GLU A 118 -4.12 21.28 1.66
N HIS A 119 -3.57 21.89 0.60
CA HIS A 119 -2.77 21.19 -0.39
C HIS A 119 -1.39 21.83 -0.53
N ARG A 120 -0.34 21.05 -0.24
CA ARG A 120 1.06 21.46 -0.40
C ARG A 120 1.68 20.68 -1.55
N SER A 121 2.04 21.39 -2.62
CA SER A 121 2.83 20.83 -3.73
C SER A 121 4.29 21.18 -3.54
N HIS A 122 5.09 20.24 -3.06
CA HIS A 122 6.52 20.45 -2.82
C HIS A 122 7.31 19.16 -2.99
N LYS A 123 8.31 19.16 -3.88
CA LYS A 123 9.11 17.98 -4.21
C LYS A 123 9.74 17.33 -2.97
N GLY A 124 10.38 18.12 -2.11
CA GLY A 124 11.02 17.59 -0.90
C GLY A 124 10.06 17.08 0.18
N LEU A 125 8.80 17.53 0.19
CA LEU A 125 7.81 17.03 1.15
C LEU A 125 7.20 15.70 0.71
N ASN A 126 7.37 15.30 -0.55
CA ASN A 126 6.80 14.06 -1.09
C ASN A 126 7.75 12.85 -1.00
N ASN A 127 8.96 13.02 -0.43
CA ASN A 127 9.94 11.94 -0.26
C ASN A 127 9.34 10.69 0.42
N ARG A 128 8.32 10.86 1.27
CA ARG A 128 7.64 9.75 1.95
C ARG A 128 6.91 8.85 0.95
N ALA A 129 6.13 9.43 0.04
CA ALA A 129 5.43 8.68 -0.99
C ALA A 129 6.42 8.09 -2.00
N GLU A 130 7.46 8.83 -2.38
CA GLU A 130 8.50 8.33 -3.28
C GLU A 130 9.21 7.08 -2.70
N ASN A 131 9.64 7.16 -1.44
CA ASN A 131 10.30 6.05 -0.74
C ASN A 131 9.37 4.84 -0.58
N SER A 132 8.07 5.06 -0.46
CA SER A 132 7.11 3.97 -0.36
C SER A 132 7.10 3.08 -1.61
N HIS A 133 7.57 3.57 -2.78
CA HIS A 133 7.65 2.77 -3.98
C HIS A 133 8.78 1.73 -3.94
N GLN A 134 9.80 1.92 -3.09
CA GLN A 134 11.01 1.08 -3.09
C GLN A 134 10.76 -0.40 -2.75
N PRO A 135 9.98 -0.77 -1.70
CA PRO A 135 9.70 -2.17 -1.38
C PRO A 135 8.99 -2.90 -2.54
N VAL A 136 8.01 -2.25 -3.16
CA VAL A 136 7.28 -2.82 -4.31
C VAL A 136 8.19 -2.97 -5.52
N ARG A 137 9.03 -1.97 -5.82
CA ARG A 137 10.02 -2.05 -6.93
C ARG A 137 11.02 -3.17 -6.71
N ARG A 138 11.52 -3.34 -5.48
CA ARG A 138 12.45 -4.44 -5.14
C ARG A 138 11.80 -5.80 -5.38
N ARG A 139 10.55 -5.96 -4.94
CA ARG A 139 9.80 -7.21 -5.12
C ARG A 139 9.47 -7.47 -6.59
N GLU A 140 9.04 -6.45 -7.33
CA GLU A 140 8.79 -6.56 -8.77
C GLU A 140 10.03 -7.02 -9.56
N ARG A 141 11.21 -6.51 -9.18
CA ARG A 141 12.48 -6.89 -9.81
C ARG A 141 12.77 -8.39 -9.60
N ILE A 142 12.57 -8.89 -8.38
CA ILE A 142 12.74 -10.32 -8.05
C ILE A 142 11.72 -11.17 -8.83
N MET A 143 10.49 -10.71 -8.97
CA MET A 143 9.41 -11.43 -9.68
C MET A 143 9.48 -11.34 -11.22
N ARG A 144 10.57 -10.80 -11.79
CA ARG A 144 10.74 -10.59 -13.25
C ARG A 144 9.59 -9.81 -13.91
N ARG A 145 9.02 -8.84 -13.19
CA ARG A 145 7.90 -7.96 -13.62
C ARG A 145 6.56 -8.69 -13.84
N PHE A 146 5.47 -7.92 -13.79
CA PHE A 146 4.12 -8.46 -13.99
C PHE A 146 3.75 -8.55 -15.47
N LYS A 147 3.07 -9.63 -15.85
CA LYS A 147 2.54 -9.83 -17.22
C LYS A 147 1.22 -9.09 -17.49
N SER A 148 0.51 -8.61 -16.46
CA SER A 148 -0.74 -7.86 -16.64
C SER A 148 -1.00 -6.84 -15.54
N ALA A 149 -1.71 -5.75 -15.88
CA ALA A 149 -2.13 -4.71 -14.95
C ALA A 149 -3.06 -5.26 -13.86
N ARG A 150 -3.96 -6.19 -14.21
CA ARG A 150 -4.85 -6.86 -13.26
C ARG A 150 -4.08 -7.68 -12.22
N HIS A 151 -3.08 -8.46 -12.65
CA HIS A 151 -2.24 -9.22 -11.73
C HIS A 151 -1.46 -8.30 -10.80
N ARG A 152 -0.89 -7.23 -11.35
CA ARG A 152 -0.20 -6.22 -10.53
C ARG A 152 -1.12 -5.57 -9.51
N GLN A 153 -2.30 -5.11 -9.93
CA GLN A 153 -3.29 -4.52 -9.04
C GLN A 153 -3.66 -5.49 -7.92
N ARG A 154 -3.93 -6.75 -8.25
CA ARG A 154 -4.25 -7.79 -7.27
C ARG A 154 -3.10 -7.97 -6.28
N PHE A 155 -1.87 -8.06 -6.77
CA PHE A 155 -0.67 -8.19 -5.94
C PHE A 155 -0.55 -7.04 -4.94
N VAL A 156 -0.54 -5.78 -5.40
CA VAL A 156 -0.39 -4.63 -4.49
C VAL A 156 -1.57 -4.50 -3.52
N SER A 157 -2.77 -4.87 -3.95
CA SER A 157 -3.97 -4.87 -3.10
C SER A 157 -3.95 -5.91 -1.98
N ILE A 158 -3.08 -6.91 -2.06
CA ILE A 158 -2.90 -7.94 -1.03
C ILE A 158 -1.63 -7.66 -0.23
N HIS A 159 -0.54 -7.40 -0.94
CA HIS A 159 0.77 -7.21 -0.37
C HIS A 159 0.84 -5.96 0.51
N ASP A 160 0.25 -4.83 0.09
CA ASP A 160 0.42 -3.57 0.82
C ASP A 160 -0.23 -3.60 2.22
N PRO A 161 -1.48 -4.10 2.42
CA PRO A 161 -2.02 -4.25 3.77
C PRO A 161 -1.20 -5.18 4.66
N ILE A 162 -0.71 -6.30 4.12
CA ILE A 162 0.14 -7.22 4.87
C ILE A 162 1.45 -6.54 5.25
N ALA A 163 2.08 -5.82 4.31
CA ALA A 163 3.29 -5.06 4.58
C ALA A 163 3.08 -3.97 5.64
N ASN A 164 1.94 -3.28 5.61
CA ASN A 164 1.57 -2.30 6.64
C ASN A 164 1.48 -2.92 8.03
N LEU A 165 0.95 -4.13 8.18
CA LEU A 165 0.84 -4.79 9.49
C LEU A 165 2.21 -4.96 10.16
N PHE A 166 3.26 -5.20 9.37
CA PHE A 166 4.63 -5.37 9.84
C PHE A 166 5.49 -4.11 9.66
N HIS A 167 4.90 -3.01 9.21
CA HIS A 167 5.59 -1.73 9.09
C HIS A 167 5.66 -1.08 10.46
N ILE A 168 6.86 -1.00 11.00
CA ILE A 168 7.15 -0.28 12.24
C ILE A 168 7.91 0.99 11.84
N PRO A 169 7.30 2.18 12.01
CA PRO A 169 7.96 3.43 11.71
C PRO A 169 9.31 3.53 12.44
N ARG A 170 10.34 3.95 11.72
CA ARG A 170 11.67 4.23 12.28
C ARG A 170 11.63 5.59 12.95
N HIS A 171 11.09 5.63 14.17
CA HIS A 171 11.37 6.69 15.13
C HIS A 171 12.40 6.15 16.13
N ASP A 172 12.94 7.01 16.99
CA ASP A 172 13.88 6.65 18.07
C ASP A 172 13.17 5.81 19.14
N ILE A 173 12.77 4.59 18.76
CA ILE A 173 12.04 3.64 19.57
C ILE A 173 13.08 2.69 20.18
N PRO A 174 13.06 2.49 21.51
CA PRO A 174 13.92 1.50 22.16
C PRO A 174 13.74 0.10 21.56
N SER A 175 14.81 -0.69 21.57
CA SER A 175 14.80 -2.04 21.02
C SER A 175 13.74 -2.96 21.65
N THR A 176 13.44 -2.76 22.94
CA THR A 176 12.39 -3.46 23.70
C THR A 176 11.01 -3.17 23.12
N HIS A 177 10.66 -1.90 22.98
CA HIS A 177 9.38 -1.48 22.42
C HIS A 177 9.24 -1.93 20.95
N HIS A 178 10.32 -1.91 20.17
CA HIS A 178 10.30 -2.46 18.81
C HIS A 178 10.01 -3.98 18.78
N ARG A 179 10.55 -4.75 19.74
CA ARG A 179 10.22 -6.18 19.88
C ARG A 179 8.76 -6.40 20.26
N GLU A 180 8.21 -5.57 21.14
CA GLU A 180 6.79 -5.61 21.53
C GLU A 180 5.88 -5.35 20.33
N LEU A 181 6.13 -4.29 19.56
CA LEU A 181 5.36 -3.99 18.33
C LEU A 181 5.41 -5.15 17.33
N ARG A 182 6.57 -5.80 17.16
CA ARG A 182 6.68 -7.00 16.32
C ARG A 182 5.86 -8.17 16.87
N LYS A 183 5.89 -8.39 18.19
CA LYS A 183 5.09 -9.44 18.85
C LYS A 183 3.60 -9.19 18.63
N THR A 184 3.13 -7.97 18.83
CA THR A 184 1.74 -7.57 18.58
C THR A 184 1.34 -7.73 17.12
N ALA A 185 2.20 -7.33 16.17
CA ALA A 185 1.96 -7.53 14.75
C ALA A 185 1.84 -9.02 14.40
N MET A 186 2.70 -9.88 14.97
CA MET A 186 2.65 -11.32 14.76
C MET A 186 1.41 -11.97 15.38
N GLN A 187 1.02 -11.57 16.59
CA GLN A 187 -0.22 -12.03 17.22
C GLN A 187 -1.45 -11.64 16.40
N THR A 188 -1.49 -10.40 15.91
CA THR A 188 -2.54 -9.93 15.00
C THR A 188 -2.56 -10.77 13.72
N TRP A 189 -1.40 -11.08 13.16
CA TRP A 189 -1.29 -11.95 12.00
C TRP A 189 -1.85 -13.35 12.27
N TYR A 190 -1.53 -13.97 13.41
CA TYR A 190 -2.07 -15.29 13.76
C TYR A 190 -3.59 -15.29 13.89
N GLN A 191 -4.16 -14.26 14.52
CA GLN A 191 -5.62 -14.10 14.59
C GLN A 191 -6.25 -13.99 13.19
N ILE A 192 -5.66 -13.18 12.31
CA ILE A 192 -6.17 -12.98 10.93
C ILE A 192 -6.02 -14.23 10.09
N ALA A 193 -4.92 -14.96 10.26
CA ALA A 193 -4.64 -16.19 9.53
C ALA A 193 -5.42 -17.41 10.06
N GLY A 194 -6.09 -17.27 11.21
CA GLY A 194 -6.77 -18.38 11.88
C GLY A 194 -5.80 -19.44 12.41
N ILE A 195 -4.56 -19.05 12.71
CA ILE A 195 -3.55 -19.94 13.30
C ILE A 195 -3.79 -19.89 14.81
N GLN A 196 -4.32 -20.97 15.40
CA GLN A 196 -4.33 -21.10 16.85
C GLN A 196 -2.88 -21.06 17.35
N ALA A 197 -2.58 -20.14 18.26
CA ALA A 197 -1.32 -20.18 18.98
C ALA A 197 -1.33 -21.47 19.80
N ALA A 198 -0.40 -22.38 19.47
CA ALA A 198 -0.13 -23.55 20.29
C ALA A 198 0.45 -23.13 21.64
#